data_AF-A0A963KZL1-F1
#
_entry.id   AF-A0A963KZL1-F1
#
_cell.length_a   1.000
_cell.length_b   1.000
_cell.length_c   1.000
_cell.angle_alpha   90.00
_cell.angle_beta   90.00
_cell.angle_gamma   90.00
#
_symmetry.space_group_name_H-M   'P 1'
#
loop_
_entity.id
_entity.type
_entity.pdbx_description
1 polymer ?
#
loop_
_entity_poly.entity_id
_entity_poly.type
_entity_poly.pdbx_seq_one_letter_code
_entity_poly.pdbx_strand_id
1 'polypeptide(L)'
;MNLFAIFAIYFLFWVMSAFFVLPIGIKTPNETGEKMVEGQADSAPSNFSPLKVVIRATLLSLVLFGLYYANYVNGWITTDDLDIVGDHR
;
A
#
# COMPACT_ATOMS: atom_id res chain seq x y z
N MET A 1 22.21 1.83 6.57
CA MET A 1 21.09 1.18 7.29
C MET A 1 21.44 -0.26 7.63
N ASN A 2 20.93 -0.79 8.74
CA ASN A 2 20.97 -2.23 9.04
C ASN A 2 20.01 -2.99 8.11
N LEU A 3 20.38 -4.19 7.65
CA LEU A 3 19.54 -5.06 6.82
C LEU A 3 18.17 -5.35 7.46
N PHE A 4 18.13 -5.56 8.78
CA PHE A 4 16.86 -5.75 9.49
C PHE A 4 15.95 -4.51 9.39
N ALA A 5 16.53 -3.31 9.48
CA ALA A 5 15.77 -2.07 9.36
C ALA A 5 15.25 -1.87 7.93
N ILE A 6 16.06 -2.19 6.92
CA ILE A 6 15.64 -2.17 5.50
C ILE A 6 14.42 -3.07 5.30
N PHE A 7 14.49 -4.31 5.78
CA PHE A 7 13.38 -5.26 5.65
C PHE A 7 12.14 -4.81 6.42
N ALA A 8 12.29 -4.34 7.65
CA ALA A 8 11.17 -3.85 8.47
C ALA A 8 10.44 -2.67 7.82
N ILE A 9 11.19 -1.70 7.29
CA ILE A 9 10.62 -0.53 6.60
C ILE A 9 9.93 -0.96 5.32
N TYR A 10 10.57 -1.82 4.51
CA TYR A 10 9.94 -2.37 3.30
C TYR A 10 8.62 -3.09 3.63
N PHE A 11 8.61 -3.91 4.69
CA PHE A 11 7.41 -4.61 5.12
C PHE A 11 6.29 -3.65 5.55
N LEU A 12 6.63 -2.55 6.23
CA LEU A 12 5.67 -1.50 6.57
C LEU A 12 5.06 -0.85 5.32
N PHE A 13 5.89 -0.48 4.33
CA PHE A 13 5.40 0.02 3.04
C PHE A 13 4.49 -0.99 2.34
N TRP A 14 4.83 -2.27 2.39
CA TRP A 14 4.03 -3.34 1.79
C TRP A 14 2.65 -3.48 2.44
N VAL A 15 2.58 -3.49 3.78
CA VAL A 15 1.31 -3.54 4.52
C VAL A 15 0.45 -2.31 4.23
N MET A 16 1.02 -1.10 4.27
CA MET A 16 0.28 0.12 3.94
C MET A 16 -0.23 0.11 2.48
N SER A 17 0.60 -0.35 1.54
CA SER A 17 0.21 -0.47 0.13
C SER A 17 -0.93 -1.45 -0.08
N ALA A 18 -0.97 -2.55 0.68
CA ALA A 18 -2.09 -3.49 0.63
C ALA A 18 -3.42 -2.78 0.98
N PHE A 19 -3.45 -1.95 2.03
CA PHE A 19 -4.65 -1.19 2.39
C PHE A 19 -5.10 -0.21 1.29
N PHE A 20 -4.17 0.47 0.63
CA PHE A 20 -4.50 1.37 -0.48
C PHE A 20 -5.03 0.65 -1.72
N VAL A 21 -4.58 -0.57 -1.96
CA VAL A 21 -4.96 -1.36 -3.14
C VAL A 21 -6.28 -2.10 -2.94
N LEU A 22 -6.65 -2.45 -1.70
CA LEU A 22 -7.88 -3.19 -1.39
C LEU A 22 -9.16 -2.62 -2.05
N PRO A 23 -9.47 -1.30 -2.00
CA PRO A 23 -10.69 -0.79 -2.62
C PRO A 23 -10.67 -0.87 -4.16
N ILE A 24 -9.51 -1.11 -4.77
CA ILE A 24 -9.34 -1.06 -6.22
C ILE A 24 -9.73 -2.41 -6.84
N GLY A 25 -10.82 -2.42 -7.59
CA GLY A 25 -11.25 -3.60 -8.36
C GLY A 25 -12.13 -4.58 -7.59
N ILE A 26 -12.67 -4.17 -6.45
CA ILE A 26 -13.82 -4.82 -5.82
C ILE A 26 -15.06 -4.43 -6.63
N LYS A 27 -15.82 -5.42 -7.11
CA LYS A 27 -17.15 -5.23 -7.68
C LYS A 27 -18.13 -6.05 -6.86
N THR A 28 -19.31 -5.48 -6.61
CA THR A 28 -20.37 -6.19 -5.92
C THR A 28 -21.26 -6.95 -6.92
N PRO A 29 -21.97 -8.00 -6.48
CA PRO A 29 -22.92 -8.73 -7.32
C PRO A 29 -23.98 -7.81 -7.95
N ASN A 30 -24.45 -6.80 -7.20
CA ASN A 30 -25.38 -5.77 -7.68
C ASN A 30 -24.84 -4.95 -8.87
N GLU A 31 -23.54 -4.74 -8.96
CA GLU A 31 -22.90 -4.00 -10.08
C GLU A 31 -22.59 -4.89 -11.27
N THR A 32 -22.54 -6.22 -11.08
CA THR A 32 -22.11 -7.18 -12.11
C THR A 32 -23.30 -7.94 -12.72
N GLY A 33 -24.48 -7.87 -12.12
CA GLY A 33 -25.69 -8.57 -12.56
C GLY A 33 -25.62 -10.09 -12.34
N GLU A 34 -24.67 -10.56 -11.55
CA GLU A 34 -24.50 -11.98 -11.24
C GLU A 34 -25.53 -12.44 -10.21
N LYS A 35 -26.11 -13.62 -10.42
CA LYS A 35 -27.03 -14.23 -9.45
C LYS A 35 -26.27 -14.52 -8.16
N MET A 36 -26.73 -13.91 -7.08
CA MET A 36 -26.23 -14.21 -5.74
C MET A 36 -26.50 -15.68 -5.39
N VAL A 37 -25.52 -16.32 -4.74
CA VAL A 37 -25.69 -17.66 -4.17
C VAL A 37 -26.46 -17.55 -2.85
N GLU A 38 -27.37 -18.48 -2.56
CA GLU A 38 -28.11 -18.49 -1.29
C GLU A 38 -27.15 -18.47 -0.10
N GLY A 39 -27.33 -17.50 0.82
CA GLY A 39 -26.47 -17.29 1.99
C GLY A 39 -25.31 -16.32 1.79
N GLN A 40 -25.08 -15.80 0.58
CA GLN A 40 -24.10 -14.75 0.32
C GLN A 40 -24.62 -13.38 0.78
N ALA A 41 -23.82 -12.63 1.53
CA ALA A 41 -24.16 -11.26 1.91
C ALA A 41 -24.14 -10.32 0.68
N ASP A 42 -25.06 -9.36 0.61
CA ASP A 42 -25.15 -8.37 -0.49
C ASP A 42 -23.84 -7.62 -0.73
N SER A 43 -23.02 -7.46 0.31
CA SER A 43 -21.73 -6.76 0.26
C SER A 43 -20.54 -7.66 -0.07
N ALA A 44 -20.73 -8.98 -0.19
CA ALA A 44 -19.63 -9.90 -0.48
C ALA A 44 -19.15 -9.71 -1.92
N PRO A 45 -17.87 -9.37 -2.15
CA PRO A 45 -17.32 -9.19 -3.49
C PRO A 45 -17.51 -10.43 -4.35
N SER A 46 -18.01 -10.29 -5.58
CA SER A 46 -18.15 -11.44 -6.50
C SER A 46 -16.79 -11.87 -7.08
N ASN A 47 -15.82 -10.95 -7.17
CA ASN A 47 -14.56 -11.16 -7.86
C ASN A 47 -13.33 -10.80 -7.00
N PHE A 48 -13.31 -11.23 -5.74
CA PHE A 48 -12.13 -11.00 -4.91
C PHE A 48 -10.99 -11.97 -5.29
N SER A 49 -9.98 -11.46 -5.99
CA SER A 49 -8.78 -12.22 -6.32
C SER A 49 -7.59 -11.78 -5.44
N PRO A 50 -7.26 -12.52 -4.36
CA PRO A 50 -6.20 -12.11 -3.42
C PRO A 50 -4.84 -11.96 -4.10
N LEU A 51 -4.55 -12.78 -5.12
CA LEU A 51 -3.28 -12.70 -5.85
C LEU A 51 -3.09 -11.35 -6.58
N LYS A 52 -4.15 -10.78 -7.15
CA LYS A 52 -4.05 -9.46 -7.80
C LYS A 52 -3.78 -8.35 -6.79
N VAL A 53 -4.34 -8.46 -5.59
CA VAL A 53 -4.08 -7.52 -4.49
C VAL A 53 -2.61 -7.59 -4.08
N VAL A 54 -2.08 -8.80 -3.87
CA VAL A 54 -0.67 -9.02 -3.51
C VAL A 54 0.28 -8.44 -4.56
N ILE A 55 0.03 -8.69 -5.84
CA ILE A 55 0.88 -8.17 -6.93
C ILE A 55 0.86 -6.64 -6.95
N ARG A 56 -0.34 -6.04 -6.91
CA ARG A 56 -0.50 -4.58 -6.92
C ARG A 56 0.13 -3.93 -5.68
N ALA A 57 -0.07 -4.51 -4.50
CA ALA A 57 0.53 -4.05 -3.25
C ALA A 57 2.06 -4.11 -3.32
N THR A 58 2.61 -5.20 -3.87
CA THR A 58 4.06 -5.38 -4.02
C THR A 58 4.67 -4.40 -5.00
N LEU A 59 4.01 -4.14 -6.14
CA LEU A 59 4.45 -3.12 -7.10
C LEU A 59 4.43 -1.72 -6.49
N LEU A 60 3.33 -1.36 -5.83
CA LEU A 60 3.19 -0.05 -5.19
C LEU A 60 4.23 0.13 -4.07
N SER A 61 4.41 -0.88 -3.21
CA SER A 61 5.38 -0.82 -2.12
C SER A 61 6.81 -0.76 -2.62
N LEU A 62 7.14 -1.48 -3.69
CA LEU A 62 8.47 -1.44 -4.30
C LEU A 62 8.80 -0.05 -4.83
N VAL A 63 7.84 0.62 -5.48
CA VAL A 63 8.00 1.99 -5.97
C VAL A 63 8.19 2.96 -4.82
N LEU A 64 7.30 2.94 -3.82
CA LEU A 64 7.36 3.85 -2.67
C LEU A 64 8.65 3.65 -1.85
N PHE A 65 9.00 2.40 -1.55
CA PHE A 65 10.23 2.07 -0.86
C PHE A 65 11.47 2.45 -1.69
N GLY A 66 11.44 2.22 -3.00
CA GLY A 66 12.52 2.61 -3.91
C GLY A 66 12.76 4.12 -3.91
N LEU A 67 11.69 4.93 -3.94
CA LEU A 67 11.78 6.39 -3.83
C LEU A 67 12.32 6.83 -2.47
N TYR A 68 11.83 6.23 -1.39
CA TYR A 68 12.34 6.47 -0.03
C TYR A 68 13.83 6.15 0.07
N TYR A 69 14.25 4.99 -0.41
CA TYR A 69 15.64 4.55 -0.35
C TYR A 69 16.55 5.40 -1.25
N ALA A 70 16.08 5.79 -2.43
CA ALA A 70 16.80 6.72 -3.30
C ALA A 70 17.00 8.08 -2.63
N ASN A 71 15.96 8.62 -1.98
CA ASN A 71 16.09 9.84 -1.19
C ASN A 71 17.06 9.66 -0.01
N TYR A 72 16.99 8.53 0.69
CA TYR A 72 17.88 8.22 1.80
C TYR A 72 19.37 8.20 1.40
N VAL A 73 19.68 7.68 0.20
CA VAL A 73 21.07 7.60 -0.30
C VAL A 73 21.56 8.93 -0.87
N ASN A 74 20.71 9.67 -1.59
CA ASN A 74 21.12 10.90 -2.27
C ASN A 74 20.93 12.17 -1.43
N GLY A 75 20.10 12.11 -0.39
CA GLY A 75 19.82 13.25 0.50
C GLY A 75 19.10 14.41 -0.20
N TRP A 76 18.19 14.14 -1.15
CA TRP A 76 17.47 15.21 -1.86
C TRP A 76 16.53 16.00 -0.96
N ILE A 77 15.86 15.31 -0.03
CA ILE A 77 14.94 15.88 0.96
C ILE A 77 15.43 15.39 2.32
N THR A 78 15.84 16.34 3.15
CA THR A 78 16.33 16.11 4.51
C THR A 78 15.28 16.49 5.54
N THR A 79 15.54 16.18 6.81
CA THR A 79 14.68 16.60 7.92
C THR A 79 14.65 18.11 8.08
N ASP A 80 15.74 18.78 7.73
CA ASP A 80 15.90 20.23 7.91
C ASP A 80 14.99 21.00 6.93
N ASP A 81 14.73 20.41 5.76
CA ASP A 81 13.77 20.97 4.78
C ASP A 81 12.32 20.94 5.27
N LEU A 82 12.03 20.10 6.27
CA LEU A 82 10.70 19.88 6.84
C LEU A 82 10.55 20.49 8.25
N ASP A 83 11.62 21.02 8.82
CA ASP A 83 11.60 21.64 10.14
C ASP A 83 11.04 23.07 10.07
N ILE A 84 9.71 23.15 9.94
CA ILE A 84 8.96 24.41 9.87
C ILE A 84 8.70 24.99 11.27
N VAL A 85 8.78 24.15 12.32
CA VAL A 85 8.48 24.54 13.70
C VAL A 85 9.69 25.17 14.38
N GLY A 86 10.91 24.87 13.90
CA GLY A 86 12.13 25.56 14.29
C GLY A 86 12.63 25.10 15.66
N ASP A 87 13.83 24.53 15.67
CA ASP A 87 14.64 24.39 16.87
C ASP A 87 14.92 25.78 17.49
N HIS A 88 14.10 26.17 18.46
CA HIS A 88 14.30 27.38 19.27
C HIS A 88 15.21 27.08 20.49
N ARG A 89 16.38 26.49 20.26
CA ARG A 89 17.39 26.29 21.31
C ARG A 89 18.76 26.81 20.91
#